data_AF-A0A3B9Y560-F1
#
_entry.id   AF-A0A3B9Y560-F1
#
_cell.length_a   1.000
_cell.length_b   1.000
_cell.length_c   1.000
_cell.angle_alpha   90.00
_cell.angle_beta   90.00
_cell.angle_gamma   90.00
#
_symmetry.space_group_name_H-M   'P 1'
#
loop_
_entity.id
_entity.type
_entity.pdbx_description
1 polymer ?
#
loop_
_entity_poly.entity_id
_entity_poly.type
_entity_poly.pdbx_seq_one_letter_code
_entity_poly.pdbx_strand_id
1 'polypeptide(L)' 'ETAHISAPTLLIWGEHDIALGIELTQGLEQWVDQIEVKRLPDSGHWVQQEQPDKVNQLMLNFLQEF' A
#
# COMPACT_ATOMS: atom_id res chain seq x y z
N GLU A 1 2.06 -3.48 24.75
CA GLU A 1 1.97 -4.37 23.58
C GLU A 1 1.83 -3.55 22.33
N THR A 2 2.64 -3.84 21.30
CA THR A 2 2.40 -3.33 19.95
C THR A 2 1.29 -4.17 19.34
N ALA A 3 0.25 -3.53 18.80
CA ALA A 3 -0.82 -4.23 18.10
C ALA A 3 -0.26 -4.87 16.82
N HIS A 4 -0.56 -6.15 16.62
CA HIS A 4 -0.16 -6.92 15.43
C HIS A 4 -1.36 -7.11 14.50
N ILE A 5 -1.15 -7.02 13.19
CA ILE A 5 -2.18 -7.25 12.18
C ILE A 5 -1.94 -8.62 11.53
N SER A 6 -2.87 -9.55 11.77
CA SER A 6 -2.82 -10.90 11.18
C SER A 6 -3.61 -11.03 9.87
N ALA A 7 -4.44 -10.04 9.55
CA ALA A 7 -5.18 -10.03 8.30
C ALA A 7 -4.25 -9.72 7.12
N PRO A 8 -4.42 -10.38 5.95
CA PRO A 8 -3.76 -9.97 4.73
C PRO A 8 -3.98 -8.47 4.48
N THR A 9 -2.91 -7.76 4.12
CA THR A 9 -2.91 -6.30 4.01
C THR A 9 -2.24 -5.87 2.72
N LEU A 10 -2.93 -5.08 1.91
CA LEU A 10 -2.37 -4.39 0.75
C LEU A 10 -2.11 -2.92 1.09
N LEU A 11 -0.87 -2.46 0.92
CA LEU A 11 -0.50 -1.05 0.97
C LEU A 11 -0.20 -0.55 -0.44
N ILE A 12 -0.91 0.50 -0.88
CA ILE A 12 -0.66 1.18 -2.16
C ILE A 12 -0.12 2.58 -1.86
N TRP A 13 1.04 2.94 -2.43
CA TRP A 13 1.78 4.16 -2.08
C TRP A 13 2.29 4.91 -3.32
N GLY A 14 2.20 6.23 -3.34
CA GLY A 14 2.77 7.07 -4.40
C GLY A 14 4.20 7.52 -4.08
N GLU A 15 5.16 7.32 -4.98
CA GLU A 15 6.56 7.67 -4.71
C GLU A 15 6.85 9.19 -4.75
N HIS A 16 5.94 9.98 -5.33
CA HIS A 16 6.00 11.45 -5.34
C HIS A 16 5.18 12.09 -4.21
N ASP A 17 4.81 11.33 -3.18
CA ASP A 17 4.08 11.86 -2.03
C ASP A 17 4.94 12.90 -1.29
N ILE A 18 4.46 14.15 -1.26
CA ILE A 18 5.14 15.29 -0.62
C ILE A 18 4.84 15.39 0.89
N ALA A 19 3.81 14.68 1.36
CA ALA A 19 3.40 14.69 2.76
C ALA A 19 4.06 13.55 3.54
N LEU A 20 4.23 12.39 2.92
CA LEU A 20 4.75 11.17 3.54
C LEU A 20 5.81 10.49 2.67
N GLY A 21 7.00 10.25 3.22
CA GLY A 21 8.13 9.66 2.48
C GLY A 21 8.05 8.13 2.33
N ILE A 22 8.72 7.61 1.29
CA ILE A 22 8.74 6.18 0.95
C ILE A 22 9.34 5.29 2.05
N GLU A 23 10.15 5.86 2.95
CA GLU A 23 10.71 5.18 4.10
C GLU A 23 9.64 4.64 5.06
N LEU A 24 8.45 5.24 5.08
CA LEU A 24 7.32 4.76 5.89
C LEU A 24 6.72 3.44 5.37
N THR A 25 7.12 3.00 4.18
CA THR A 25 6.70 1.71 3.61
C THR A 25 7.68 0.57 3.92
N GLN A 26 8.73 0.83 4.69
CA GLN A 26 9.82 -0.11 4.97
C GLN A 26 9.67 -0.70 6.38
N GLY A 27 10.04 -1.97 6.55
CA GLY A 27 10.05 -2.63 7.86
C GLY A 27 8.66 -2.89 8.44
N LEU A 28 7.59 -2.81 7.63
CA LEU A 28 6.22 -2.98 8.10
C LEU A 28 5.90 -4.43 8.50
N GLU A 29 6.69 -5.38 8.00
CA GLU A 29 6.60 -6.81 8.33
C GLU A 29 6.81 -7.12 9.81
N GLN A 30 7.37 -6.19 10.60
CA GLN A 30 7.49 -6.35 12.06
C GLN A 30 6.15 -6.16 12.80
N TRP A 31 5.11 -5.64 12.13
CA TRP A 31 3.77 -5.40 12.70
C TRP A 31 2.64 -6.06 11.90
N VAL A 32 2.90 -6.47 10.65
CA VAL A 32 1.89 -7.01 9.73
C VAL A 32 2.43 -8.29 9.10
N ASP A 33 1.84 -9.44 9.46
CA ASP A 33 2.34 -10.77 9.07
C ASP A 33 2.34 -10.98 7.55
N GLN A 34 1.32 -10.45 6.88
CA GLN A 34 1.03 -10.69 5.47
C GLN A 34 0.77 -9.37 4.75
N ILE A 35 1.84 -8.62 4.54
CA ILE A 35 1.78 -7.32 3.84
C ILE A 35 2.28 -7.43 2.39
N GLU A 36 1.50 -6.87 1.47
CA GLU A 36 1.91 -6.60 0.10
C GLU A 36 2.05 -5.09 -0.09
N VAL A 37 3.23 -4.62 -0.51
CA VAL A 37 3.49 -3.19 -0.76
C VAL A 37 3.57 -2.93 -2.26
N LYS A 38 2.71 -2.05 -2.77
CA LYS A 38 2.67 -1.59 -4.16
C LYS A 38 3.02 -0.11 -4.22
N ARG A 39 4.18 0.19 -4.79
CA ARG A 39 4.60 1.57 -5.05
C ARG A 39 4.24 1.99 -6.47
N LEU A 40 3.67 3.18 -6.61
CA LEU A 40 3.29 3.81 -7.86
C LEU A 40 4.28 4.95 -8.13
N PRO A 41 5.24 4.78 -9.07
CA PRO A 41 6.30 5.76 -9.30
C PRO A 41 5.74 7.11 -9.80
N ASP A 42 4.64 7.09 -10.55
CA ASP A 42 4.05 8.28 -11.16
C ASP A 42 2.86 8.86 -10.35
N SER A 43 2.80 8.64 -9.04
CA SER A 43 1.74 9.18 -8.17
C SER A 43 2.28 9.84 -6.90
N GLY A 44 1.54 10.85 -6.44
CA GLY A 44 1.74 11.51 -5.15
C GLY A 44 0.83 10.95 -4.05
N HIS A 45 0.33 11.85 -3.20
CA HIS A 45 -0.40 11.50 -1.98
C HIS A 45 -1.78 10.87 -2.26
N TRP A 46 -2.42 11.20 -3.37
CA TRP A 46 -3.80 10.84 -3.67
C TRP A 46 -3.87 9.80 -4.79
N VAL A 47 -3.21 8.65 -4.56
CA VAL A 47 -3.01 7.58 -5.56
C VAL A 47 -4.30 7.15 -6.27
N GLN A 48 -5.42 7.11 -5.55
CA GLN A 48 -6.72 6.70 -6.09
C GLN A 48 -7.35 7.76 -7.02
N GLN A 49 -7.01 9.05 -6.86
CA GLN A 49 -7.42 10.11 -7.78
C GLN A 49 -6.46 10.22 -8.97
N GLU A 50 -5.17 10.00 -8.73
CA GLU A 50 -4.12 10.18 -9.75
C GLU A 50 -4.04 8.98 -10.71
N GLN A 51 -4.20 7.75 -10.20
CA GLN A 51 -4.18 6.52 -11.00
C GLN A 51 -5.35 5.58 -10.63
N PRO A 52 -6.61 5.99 -10.82
CA PRO A 52 -7.79 5.25 -10.37
C PRO A 52 -7.85 3.82 -10.92
N ASP A 53 -7.60 3.64 -12.22
CA ASP A 53 -7.67 2.31 -12.86
C ASP A 53 -6.62 1.36 -12.29
N LYS A 54 -5.40 1.87 -12.04
CA LYS A 54 -4.31 1.08 -11.47
C LYS A 54 -4.61 0.67 -10.04
N VAL A 55 -5.08 1.60 -9.21
CA VAL A 55 -5.46 1.34 -7.83
C VAL A 55 -6.60 0.33 -7.77
N ASN A 56 -7.66 0.52 -8.57
CA ASN A 56 -8.79 -0.40 -8.63
C ASN A 56 -8.35 -1.82 -9.04
N GLN A 57 -7.46 -1.93 -10.04
CA GLN A 57 -6.94 -3.22 -10.47
C GLN A 57 -6.14 -3.92 -9.35
N LEU A 58 -5.28 -3.19 -8.63
CA LEU A 58 -4.53 -3.74 -7.50
C LEU A 58 -5.46 -4.24 -6.38
N MET A 59 -6.48 -3.46 -6.04
CA MET A 59 -7.47 -3.83 -5.04
C MET A 59 -8.28 -5.06 -5.46
N LEU A 60 -8.76 -5.11 -6.71
CA LEU A 60 -9.52 -6.26 -7.21
C LEU A 60 -8.68 -7.53 -7.24
N ASN A 61 -7.42 -7.44 -7.69
CA ASN A 61 -6.52 -8.59 -7.70
C ASN A 61 -6.30 -9.12 -6.28
N PHE A 62 -5.98 -8.24 -5.32
CA PHE A 62 -5.78 -8.62 -3.92
C PHE A 62 -7.02 -9.27 -3.30
N LEU A 63 -8.21 -8.72 -3.57
CA LEU A 63 -9.46 -9.26 -3.03
C LEU A 63 -9.88 -10.61 -3.66
N GLN A 64 -9.36 -10.96 -4.83
CA GLN A 64 -9.63 -12.24 -5.50
C GLN A 64 -8.76 -13.39 -4.99
N GLU A 65 -7.75 -13.11 -4.17
CA GLU A 65 -6.86 -14.14 -3.59
C GLU A 65 -7.49 -14.88 -2.39
N PHE A 66 -8.71 -14.51 -2.01
CA PHE A 66 -9.48 -15.04 -0.87
C PHE A 66 -10.91 -15.44 -1.28
#